data_AF-A0A533X914-F1
#
_entry.id   AF-A0A533X914-F1
#
_cell.length_a   1.000
_cell.length_b   1.000
_cell.length_c   1.000
_cell.angle_alpha   90.00
_cell.angle_beta   90.00
_cell.angle_gamma   90.00
#
_symmetry.space_group_name_H-M   'P 1'
#
loop_
_entity.id
_entity.type
_entity.pdbx_description
1 polymer ?
#
loop_
_entity_poly.entity_id
_entity_poly.type
_entity_poly.pdbx_seq_one_letter_code
_entity_poly.pdbx_strand_id
1 'polypeptide(L)'
;MSKTISLKEARNRFSKIVDKVDRLSERYIVTKNGVPKAVVMSAEEFESWVETLEFMSNPKAVKALEQGLKEAKAGKVRSFKEAFGEDQ
;
A
#
# COMPACT_ATOMS: atom_id res chain seq x y z
N MET A 1 -10.64 -1.86 3.93
CA MET A 1 -11.41 -3.13 4.16
C MET A 1 -11.74 -3.79 2.83
N SER A 2 -11.77 -5.13 2.78
CA SER A 2 -12.10 -5.89 1.56
C SER A 2 -13.56 -6.31 1.51
N LYS A 3 -14.20 -6.17 0.34
CA LYS A 3 -15.57 -6.64 0.06
C LYS A 3 -15.53 -7.71 -1.04
N THR A 4 -16.44 -8.66 -1.02
CA THR A 4 -16.55 -9.68 -2.08
C THR A 4 -17.74 -9.35 -2.98
N ILE A 5 -17.55 -9.47 -4.29
CA ILE A 5 -18.57 -9.19 -5.29
C ILE A 5 -18.53 -10.23 -6.41
N SER A 6 -19.66 -10.56 -7.03
CA SER A 6 -19.67 -11.41 -8.21
C SER A 6 -19.15 -10.67 -9.44
N LEU A 7 -18.58 -11.39 -10.41
CA LEU A 7 -18.13 -10.81 -11.69
C LEU A 7 -19.29 -10.13 -12.44
N LYS A 8 -20.52 -10.65 -12.30
CA LYS A 8 -21.72 -10.06 -12.88
C LYS A 8 -21.99 -8.67 -12.28
N GLU A 9 -21.99 -8.56 -10.95
CA GLU A 9 -22.22 -7.28 -10.27
C GLU A 9 -21.06 -6.31 -10.49
N ALA A 10 -19.82 -6.80 -10.51
CA ALA A 10 -18.63 -5.98 -10.79
C ALA A 10 -18.72 -5.31 -12.16
N ARG A 11 -19.12 -6.06 -13.21
CA ARG A 11 -19.34 -5.50 -14.56
C ARG A 11 -20.42 -4.42 -14.56
N ASN A 12 -21.54 -4.66 -13.89
CA ASN A 12 -22.67 -3.72 -13.86
C ASN A 12 -22.36 -2.42 -13.11
N ARG A 13 -21.34 -2.41 -12.24
CA ARG A 13 -21.06 -1.31 -11.31
C ARG A 13 -19.61 -0.83 -11.36
N PHE A 14 -18.87 -1.17 -12.40
CA PHE A 14 -17.41 -1.04 -12.40
C PHE A 14 -16.94 0.39 -12.16
N SER A 15 -17.52 1.39 -12.86
CA SER A 15 -17.17 2.80 -12.65
C SER A 15 -17.33 3.23 -11.18
N LYS A 16 -18.44 2.84 -10.55
CA LYS A 16 -18.74 3.15 -9.15
C LYS A 16 -17.82 2.41 -8.17
N ILE A 17 -17.25 1.28 -8.57
CA ILE A 17 -16.24 0.56 -7.81
C ILE A 17 -14.91 1.31 -7.91
N VAL A 18 -14.51 1.70 -9.13
CA VAL A 18 -13.28 2.49 -9.38
C VAL A 18 -13.29 3.78 -8.56
N ASP A 19 -14.37 4.56 -8.61
CA ASP A 19 -14.50 5.80 -7.83
C ASP A 19 -14.35 5.58 -6.30
N LYS A 20 -14.79 4.41 -5.81
CA LYS A 20 -14.73 4.07 -4.39
C LYS A 20 -13.35 3.61 -3.96
N VAL A 21 -12.70 2.75 -4.73
CA VAL A 21 -11.38 2.26 -4.37
C VAL A 21 -10.37 3.39 -4.39
N ASP A 22 -10.52 4.34 -5.32
CA ASP A 22 -9.71 5.56 -5.41
C ASP A 22 -9.83 6.45 -4.17
N ARG A 23 -11.07 6.72 -3.70
CA ARG A 23 -11.30 7.69 -2.62
C ARG A 23 -11.25 7.13 -1.20
N LEU A 24 -11.54 5.84 -1.01
CA LEU A 24 -11.85 5.28 0.31
C LEU A 24 -10.89 4.16 0.74
N SER A 25 -9.84 3.89 -0.03
CA SER A 25 -8.92 2.75 0.18
C SER A 25 -9.67 1.42 0.40
N GLU A 26 -10.82 1.27 -0.27
CA GLU A 26 -11.59 0.03 -0.32
C GLU A 26 -10.94 -0.95 -1.31
N ARG A 27 -11.10 -2.26 -1.06
CA ARG A 27 -10.69 -3.32 -1.99
C ARG A 27 -11.87 -4.22 -2.30
N TYR A 28 -12.01 -4.65 -3.55
CA TYR A 28 -13.06 -5.58 -3.96
C TYR A 28 -12.46 -6.88 -4.49
N ILE A 29 -12.79 -8.01 -3.87
CA ILE A 29 -12.48 -9.35 -4.37
C ILE A 29 -13.59 -9.76 -5.32
N VAL A 30 -13.25 -9.93 -6.60
CA VAL A 30 -14.17 -10.34 -7.66
C VAL A 30 -14.19 -11.85 -7.78
N THR A 31 -15.38 -12.44 -7.71
CA THR A 31 -15.60 -13.89 -7.83
C THR A 31 -16.25 -14.28 -9.15
N LYS A 32 -15.89 -15.45 -9.70
CA LYS A 32 -16.59 -16.10 -10.81
C LYS A 32 -17.06 -17.47 -10.34
N ASN A 33 -18.37 -17.72 -10.42
CA ASN A 33 -19.00 -18.95 -9.90
C ASN A 33 -18.65 -19.20 -8.41
N GLY A 34 -18.67 -18.14 -7.60
CA GLY A 34 -18.33 -18.21 -6.17
C GLY A 34 -16.84 -18.25 -5.84
N VAL A 35 -15.96 -18.42 -6.83
CA VAL A 35 -14.51 -18.54 -6.62
C VAL A 35 -13.81 -17.19 -6.85
N PRO A 36 -12.98 -16.68 -5.93
CA PRO A 36 -12.17 -15.48 -6.14
C PRO A 36 -11.26 -15.59 -7.36
N LYS A 37 -11.20 -14.53 -8.18
CA LYS A 37 -10.41 -14.49 -9.42
C LYS A 37 -9.62 -13.20 -9.63
N ALA A 38 -10.04 -12.08 -9.03
CA ALA A 38 -9.34 -10.80 -9.17
C ALA A 38 -9.58 -9.92 -7.93
N VAL A 39 -8.73 -8.91 -7.77
CA VAL A 39 -8.91 -7.83 -6.81
C VAL A 39 -8.97 -6.51 -7.57
N VAL A 40 -9.87 -5.62 -7.17
CA VAL A 40 -9.93 -4.22 -7.62
C VAL A 40 -9.56 -3.34 -6.43
N MET A 41 -8.60 -2.45 -6.64
CA MET A 41 -8.08 -1.48 -5.68
C MET A 41 -7.63 -0.21 -6.42
N SER A 42 -7.28 0.87 -5.72
CA SER A 42 -6.73 2.04 -6.41
C SER A 42 -5.36 1.72 -7.02
N ALA A 43 -5.01 2.42 -8.10
CA ALA A 43 -3.70 2.26 -8.72
C ALA A 43 -2.58 2.65 -7.74
N GLU A 44 -2.74 3.76 -7.02
CA GLU A 44 -1.80 4.23 -5.99
C GLU A 44 -1.56 3.17 -4.89
N GLU A 45 -2.62 2.49 -4.42
CA GLU A 45 -2.49 1.46 -3.40
C GLU A 45 -1.76 0.22 -3.93
N PHE A 46 -1.98 -0.13 -5.20
CA PHE A 46 -1.24 -1.21 -5.85
C PHE A 46 0.26 -0.86 -5.98
N GLU A 47 0.59 0.33 -6.47
CA GLU A 47 1.99 0.77 -6.59
C GLU A 47 2.69 0.84 -5.23
N SER A 48 2.01 1.36 -4.20
CA SER A 48 2.54 1.38 -2.83
C SER A 48 2.86 -0.02 -2.30
N TRP A 49 2.04 -1.02 -2.64
CA TRP A 49 2.31 -2.41 -2.29
C TRP A 49 3.51 -2.97 -3.06
N VAL A 50 3.61 -2.69 -4.35
CA VAL A 50 4.75 -3.12 -5.17
C VAL A 50 6.03 -2.53 -4.62
N GLU A 51 6.09 -1.22 -4.35
CA GLU A 51 7.26 -0.55 -3.76
C GLU A 51 7.64 -1.18 -2.41
N THR A 52 6.64 -1.44 -1.55
CA THR A 52 6.88 -2.10 -0.26
C THR A 52 7.48 -3.50 -0.45
N LEU A 53 6.96 -4.30 -1.38
CA LEU A 53 7.47 -5.63 -1.67
C LEU A 53 8.89 -5.58 -2.26
N GLU A 54 9.17 -4.63 -3.15
CA GLU A 54 10.50 -4.40 -3.71
C GLU A 54 11.48 -4.01 -2.61
N PHE A 55 11.11 -3.08 -1.72
CA PHE A 55 11.91 -2.71 -0.56
C PHE A 55 12.20 -3.93 0.34
N MET A 56 11.16 -4.70 0.67
CA MET A 56 11.27 -5.89 1.51
C MET A 56 12.10 -7.01 0.88
N SER A 57 12.17 -7.07 -0.45
CA SER A 57 12.99 -8.04 -1.17
C SER A 57 14.50 -7.80 -0.99
N ASN A 58 14.90 -6.61 -0.51
CA ASN A 58 16.29 -6.25 -0.22
C ASN A 58 16.59 -6.42 1.28
N PRO A 59 17.27 -7.50 1.72
CA PRO A 59 17.50 -7.76 3.13
C PRO A 59 18.41 -6.72 3.81
N LYS A 60 19.27 -6.02 3.04
CA LYS A 60 20.11 -4.94 3.58
C LYS A 60 19.26 -3.70 3.89
N ALA A 61 18.33 -3.36 3.00
CA ALA A 61 17.40 -2.25 3.20
C ALA A 61 16.50 -2.50 4.42
N VAL A 62 15.94 -3.71 4.55
CA VAL A 62 15.14 -4.10 5.72
C VAL A 62 15.94 -3.99 7.02
N LYS A 63 17.18 -4.50 7.07
CA LYS A 63 18.05 -4.36 8.25
C LYS A 63 18.36 -2.91 8.60
N ALA A 64 18.61 -2.06 7.60
CA ALA A 64 18.85 -0.64 7.81
C ALA A 64 17.62 0.07 8.39
N LEU A 65 16.42 -0.25 7.87
CA LEU A 65 15.16 0.27 8.41
C LEU A 65 14.94 -0.15 9.86
N GLU A 66 15.12 -1.43 10.18
CA GLU A 66 14.99 -1.94 11.55
C GLU A 66 15.95 -1.26 12.52
N GLN A 67 17.20 -1.02 12.09
CA GLN A 67 18.18 -0.29 12.89
C GLN A 67 17.76 1.17 13.10
N GLY A 68 17.36 1.87 12.04
CA GLY A 68 16.87 3.25 12.13
C GLY A 68 15.66 3.38 13.05
N LEU A 69 14.72 2.42 13.01
CA LEU A 69 13.56 2.39 13.91
C LEU A 69 13.98 2.20 15.38
N LYS A 70 15.00 1.39 15.67
CA LYS A 70 15.55 1.23 17.03
C LYS A 70 16.22 2.51 17.52
N GLU A 71 17.01 3.14 16.67
CA GLU A 71 17.70 4.40 16.97
C GLU A 71 16.73 5.53 17.23
N ALA A 72 15.70 5.68 16.37
CA ALA A 72 14.65 6.67 16.54
C ALA A 72 13.89 6.50 17.87
N LYS A 73 13.51 5.25 18.22
CA LYS A 73 12.90 4.95 19.52
C LYS A 73 13.80 5.25 20.71
N ALA A 74 15.12 5.13 20.53
CA ALA A 74 16.12 5.49 21.54
C ALA A 74 16.46 6.99 21.56
N GLY A 75 15.77 7.82 20.77
CA GLY A 75 16.04 9.26 20.66
C GLY A 75 17.33 9.62 19.90
N LYS A 76 17.96 8.64 19.24
CA LYS A 76 19.16 8.85 18.41
C LYS A 76 18.76 9.37 17.03
N VAL A 77 18.22 10.58 16.99
CA VAL A 77 17.81 11.27 15.77
C VAL A 77 18.68 12.51 15.54
N ARG A 78 18.76 12.94 14.28
CA ARG A 78 19.37 14.22 13.90
C ARG A 78 18.29 15.12 13.33
N SER A 79 18.39 16.42 13.58
CA SER A 79 17.52 17.40 12.93
C SER A 79 17.83 17.49 11.43
N PHE A 80 16.88 18.00 10.65
CA PHE A 80 17.05 18.21 9.20
C PHE A 80 18.29 19.06 8.90
N LYS A 81 18.45 20.16 9.65
CA LYS A 81 19.63 21.06 9.57
C LYS A 81 20.95 20.36 9.89
N GLU A 82 21.00 19.52 10.92
CA GLU A 82 22.22 18.77 11.24
C GLU A 82 22.58 17.73 10.17
N ALA A 83 21.58 17.13 9.52
CA ALA A 83 21.79 16.09 8.52
C ALA A 83 22.14 16.65 7.13
N PHE A 84 21.48 17.74 6.72
CA PHE A 84 21.54 18.28 5.36
C PHE A 84 22.17 19.67 5.25
N GLY A 85 22.38 20.37 6.37
CA GLY A 85 23.02 21.69 6.40
C GLY A 85 22.11 22.86 6.00
N GLU A 86 20.84 22.61 5.75
CA GLU A 86 19.83 23.59 5.34
C GLU A 86 18.56 23.48 6.19
N ASP A 87 17.72 24.54 6.17
CA ASP A 87 16.43 24.53 6.87
C ASP A 87 15.35 23.87 5.97
N GLN A 88 14.34 23.22 6.57
CA GLN A 88 13.33 22.39 5.88
C GLN A 88 12.22 23.20 5.20
#